data_AF-A0A821BEQ9-F1
#
_entry.id   AF-A0A821BEQ9-F1
#
_cell.length_a   1.000
_cell.length_b   1.000
_cell.length_c   1.000
_cell.angle_alpha   90.00
_cell.angle_beta   90.00
_cell.angle_gamma   90.00
#
_symmetry.space_group_name_H-M   'P 1'
#
loop_
_entity.id
_entity.type
_entity.pdbx_description
1 polymer ?
#
loop_
_entity_poly.entity_id
_entity_poly.type
_entity_poly.pdbx_seq_one_letter_code
_entity_poly.pdbx_strand_id
1 'polypeptide(L)'
;LFQRCLIKVLNIDLWKCYLNYVRDTKGKLSSFSEAVGSDAENKKMTAVRKVYQKGIMTPMTNVELLWKEYCTYEMGINQMLAKKIIDERSREFSNVKRVTKEFETLERSNPLKTEDALLVIRRVVLAYEQCLLCLGYHADLWYEACAYLDQTSREYSEKGDAQLAKRFLDDAAILYERALQTYMRSNMLIHFAYTDFEEQRLNIDKARSIYNRLLDVNEANLKDPTLAYIQAMRFERRTDGIKSARAIFKRAREDTRTNHQLYVAAALMEYYCTKDNNIA
;
A
#
# COMPACT_ATOMS: atom_id res chain seq x y z
N LEU A 1 0.57 -22.05 10.41
CA LEU A 1 0.80 -20.61 10.10
C LEU A 1 0.70 -20.36 8.60
N PHE A 2 1.61 -20.89 7.75
CA PHE A 2 1.58 -20.68 6.30
C PHE A 2 0.22 -20.98 5.62
N GLN A 3 -0.49 -22.05 5.97
CA GLN A 3 -1.84 -22.32 5.43
C GLN A 3 -2.87 -21.21 5.69
N ARG A 4 -2.71 -20.42 6.76
CA ARG A 4 -3.62 -19.32 7.12
C ARG A 4 -3.22 -17.98 6.50
N CYS A 5 -1.91 -17.73 6.33
CA CYS A 5 -1.39 -16.43 5.90
C CYS A 5 -0.91 -16.38 4.45
N LEU A 6 -0.45 -17.48 3.85
CA LEU A 6 0.24 -17.45 2.54
C LEU A 6 -0.65 -16.93 1.39
N ILE A 7 -1.96 -17.23 1.44
CA ILE A 7 -2.94 -16.78 0.45
C ILE A 7 -3.55 -15.42 0.84
N LYS A 8 -3.47 -15.05 2.12
CA LYS A 8 -4.08 -13.82 2.65
C LYS A 8 -3.11 -12.64 2.72
N VAL A 9 -1.81 -12.93 2.72
CA VAL A 9 -0.72 -11.95 2.85
C VAL A 9 0.17 -12.15 1.64
N LEU A 10 0.03 -11.29 0.64
CA LEU A 10 0.64 -11.48 -0.68
C LEU A 10 1.98 -10.75 -0.76
N ASN A 11 2.86 -11.18 0.13
CA ASN A 11 4.22 -10.67 0.26
C ASN A 11 5.23 -11.69 -0.30
N ILE A 12 6.09 -11.24 -1.21
CA ILE A 12 7.07 -12.10 -1.89
C ILE A 12 8.03 -12.79 -0.91
N ASP A 13 8.46 -12.12 0.16
CA ASP A 13 9.38 -12.67 1.15
C ASP A 13 8.71 -13.77 1.98
N LEU A 14 7.40 -13.68 2.22
CA LEU A 14 6.62 -14.74 2.85
C LEU A 14 6.53 -15.98 1.95
N TRP A 15 6.33 -15.80 0.64
CA TRP A 15 6.35 -16.90 -0.33
C TRP A 15 7.74 -17.53 -0.43
N LYS A 16 8.81 -16.73 -0.43
CA LYS A 16 10.20 -17.21 -0.38
C LYS A 16 10.51 -17.95 0.92
N CYS A 17 10.06 -17.43 2.05
CA CYS A 17 10.18 -18.08 3.35
C CYS A 17 9.46 -19.44 3.36
N TYR A 18 8.26 -19.51 2.78
CA TYR A 18 7.53 -20.76 2.65
C TYR A 18 8.20 -21.74 1.68
N LEU A 19 8.72 -21.25 0.55
CA LEU A 19 9.49 -22.07 -0.40
C LEU A 19 10.74 -22.67 0.25
N ASN A 20 11.49 -21.86 1.01
CA ASN A 20 12.64 -22.34 1.80
C ASN A 20 12.21 -23.36 2.85
N TYR A 21 11.11 -23.11 3.57
CA TYR A 21 10.57 -24.07 4.53
C TYR A 21 10.18 -25.41 3.86
N VAL A 22 9.57 -25.36 2.67
CA VAL A 22 9.19 -26.57 1.92
C VAL A 22 10.43 -27.30 1.40
N ARG A 23 11.44 -26.57 0.93
CA ARG A 23 12.69 -27.12 0.39
C ARG A 23 13.60 -27.70 1.48
N ASP A 24 13.72 -27.05 2.62
CA ASP A 24 14.78 -27.30 3.60
C ASP A 24 14.27 -27.99 4.87
N THR A 25 13.01 -27.77 5.25
CA THR A 25 12.42 -28.30 6.49
C THR A 25 11.43 -29.43 6.23
N LYS A 26 10.46 -29.25 5.32
CA LYS A 26 9.52 -30.33 4.98
C LYS A 26 10.15 -31.51 4.25
N GLY A 27 11.24 -31.28 3.51
CA GLY A 27 12.00 -32.34 2.86
C GLY A 27 12.74 -33.27 3.82
N LYS A 28 12.89 -32.89 5.10
CA LYS A 28 13.62 -33.67 6.13
C LYS A 28 12.70 -34.41 7.11
N LEU A 29 11.37 -34.24 7.01
CA LEU A 29 10.39 -34.88 7.89
C LEU A 29 10.19 -36.35 7.49
N SER A 30 10.07 -37.24 8.49
CA SER A 30 9.93 -38.69 8.31
C SER A 30 8.73 -39.11 7.46
N SER A 31 7.61 -38.38 7.53
CA SER A 31 6.42 -38.58 6.70
C SER A 31 6.63 -38.33 5.20
N PHE A 32 7.74 -37.68 4.83
CA PHE A 32 8.20 -37.52 3.45
C PHE A 32 9.34 -38.49 3.11
N SER A 33 10.03 -39.02 4.13
CA SER A 33 11.19 -39.92 4.02
C SER A 33 10.85 -41.41 4.11
N GLU A 34 9.56 -41.79 4.19
CA GLU A 34 9.14 -43.20 4.10
C GLU A 34 9.45 -43.82 2.72
N ALA A 35 9.75 -43.01 1.70
CA ALA A 35 10.27 -43.46 0.41
C ALA A 35 11.80 -43.29 0.38
N VAL A 36 12.53 -44.36 0.06
CA VAL A 36 13.99 -44.34 -0.09
C VAL A 36 14.35 -43.98 -1.54
N GLY A 37 15.33 -43.09 -1.74
CA GLY A 37 15.88 -42.77 -3.08
C GLY A 37 15.03 -41.83 -3.94
N SER A 38 15.03 -42.07 -5.26
CA SER A 38 14.44 -41.22 -6.31
C SER A 38 12.98 -40.76 -6.05
N ASP A 39 12.18 -41.57 -5.34
CA ASP A 39 10.77 -41.27 -5.10
C ASP A 39 10.52 -40.20 -4.04
N ALA A 40 11.37 -40.10 -3.01
CA ALA A 40 11.30 -39.00 -2.05
C ALA A 40 11.68 -37.66 -2.70
N GLU A 41 12.67 -37.70 -3.59
CA GLU A 41 13.14 -36.53 -4.33
C GLU A 41 12.07 -36.04 -5.32
N ASN A 42 11.38 -36.97 -6.01
CA ASN A 42 10.23 -36.67 -6.87
C ASN A 42 9.05 -36.06 -6.11
N LYS A 43 8.72 -36.58 -4.92
CA LYS A 43 7.68 -35.99 -4.06
C LYS A 43 8.06 -34.56 -3.64
N LYS A 44 9.34 -34.33 -3.33
CA LYS A 44 9.84 -33.02 -2.88
C LYS A 44 9.76 -32.01 -4.02
N MET A 45 10.19 -32.40 -5.21
CA MET A 45 10.10 -31.58 -6.42
C MET A 45 8.65 -31.20 -6.73
N THR A 46 7.72 -32.15 -6.61
CA THR A 46 6.29 -31.92 -6.84
C THR A 46 5.68 -30.95 -5.83
N ALA A 47 6.07 -31.04 -4.56
CA ALA A 47 5.60 -30.14 -3.51
C ALA A 47 6.07 -28.70 -3.75
N VAL A 48 7.36 -28.52 -4.04
CA VAL A 48 7.94 -27.19 -4.34
C VAL A 48 7.30 -26.61 -5.61
N ARG A 49 7.13 -27.42 -6.66
CA ARG A 49 6.47 -27.02 -7.90
C ARG A 49 5.04 -26.53 -7.67
N LYS A 50 4.25 -27.22 -6.85
CA LYS A 50 2.89 -26.77 -6.49
C LYS A 50 2.87 -25.40 -5.80
N VAL A 51 3.87 -25.10 -4.97
CA VAL A 51 3.97 -23.81 -4.28
C VAL A 51 4.33 -22.70 -5.26
N TYR A 52 5.34 -22.90 -6.12
CA TYR A 52 5.65 -21.94 -7.19
C TYR A 52 4.45 -21.69 -8.09
N GLN A 53 3.81 -22.75 -8.58
CA GLN A 53 2.63 -22.65 -9.44
C GLN A 53 1.48 -21.89 -8.78
N LYS A 54 1.32 -22.02 -7.47
CA LYS A 54 0.31 -21.26 -6.73
C LYS A 54 0.71 -19.80 -6.55
N GLY A 55 1.99 -19.52 -6.27
CA GLY A 55 2.51 -18.16 -6.08
C GLY A 55 2.46 -17.32 -7.36
N ILE A 56 2.85 -17.89 -8.50
CA ILE A 56 2.83 -17.19 -9.80
C ILE A 56 1.40 -16.86 -10.29
N MET A 57 0.41 -17.61 -9.81
CA MET A 57 -1.01 -17.38 -10.11
C MET A 57 -1.66 -16.39 -9.16
N THR A 58 -0.97 -15.98 -8.11
CA THR A 58 -1.49 -15.05 -7.12
C THR A 58 -1.01 -13.64 -7.46
N PRO A 59 -1.91 -12.68 -7.71
CA PRO A 59 -1.53 -11.30 -8.03
C PRO A 59 -0.70 -10.70 -6.88
N MET A 60 0.57 -10.40 -7.14
CA MET A 60 1.48 -9.78 -6.16
C MET A 60 2.56 -8.94 -6.84
N THR A 61 3.06 -7.92 -6.14
CA THR A 61 4.18 -7.09 -6.61
C THR A 61 5.44 -7.93 -6.70
N ASN A 62 6.23 -7.70 -7.75
CA ASN A 62 7.45 -8.45 -8.02
C ASN A 62 7.22 -9.97 -8.18
N VAL A 63 6.01 -10.40 -8.58
CA VAL A 63 5.75 -11.80 -9.00
C VAL A 63 6.69 -12.23 -10.14
N GLU A 64 7.22 -11.27 -10.90
CA GLU A 64 8.26 -11.46 -11.91
C GLU A 64 9.55 -12.08 -11.35
N LEU A 65 9.90 -11.74 -10.10
CA LEU A 65 11.04 -12.32 -9.40
C LEU A 65 10.78 -13.79 -9.08
N LEU A 66 9.56 -14.11 -8.62
CA LEU A 66 9.14 -15.48 -8.35
C LEU A 66 9.07 -16.31 -9.63
N TRP A 67 8.61 -15.71 -10.73
CA TRP A 67 8.58 -16.33 -12.05
C TRP A 67 10.00 -16.63 -12.55
N LYS A 68 10.93 -15.69 -12.42
CA LYS A 68 12.34 -15.89 -12.78
C LYS A 68 12.98 -17.02 -11.96
N GLU A 69 12.72 -17.05 -10.65
CA GLU A 69 13.17 -18.13 -9.76
C GLU A 69 12.54 -19.48 -10.14
N TYR A 70 11.25 -19.50 -10.51
CA TYR A 70 10.55 -20.70 -10.99
C TYR A 70 11.14 -21.23 -12.31
N CYS A 71 11.39 -20.36 -13.29
CA CYS A 71 12.03 -20.76 -14.55
C CYS A 71 13.42 -21.36 -14.29
N THR A 72 14.21 -20.73 -13.42
CA THR A 72 15.54 -21.22 -13.03
C THR A 72 15.45 -22.57 -12.33
N TYR A 73 14.45 -22.76 -11.46
CA TYR A 73 14.20 -24.00 -10.75
C TYR A 73 13.82 -25.16 -11.69
N GLU A 74 12.90 -24.96 -12.64
CA GLU A 74 12.51 -26.01 -13.58
C GLU A 74 13.66 -26.36 -14.54
N MET A 75 14.41 -25.36 -15.02
CA MET A 75 15.61 -25.58 -15.83
C MET A 75 16.69 -26.35 -15.07
N GLY A 76 16.81 -26.14 -13.75
CA GLY A 76 17.73 -26.87 -12.88
C GLY A 76 17.33 -28.33 -12.61
N ILE A 77 16.05 -28.68 -12.75
CA ILE A 77 15.58 -30.07 -12.61
C ILE A 77 15.73 -30.83 -13.93
N ASN A 78 15.16 -30.31 -15.01
CA ASN A 78 15.16 -30.99 -16.30
C ASN A 78 14.98 -29.99 -17.45
N GLN A 79 16.07 -29.66 -18.15
CA GLN A 79 16.07 -28.70 -19.27
C GLN A 79 15.13 -29.07 -20.42
N MET A 80 14.95 -30.36 -20.72
CA MET A 80 14.12 -30.83 -21.83
C MET A 80 12.63 -30.62 -21.54
N LEU A 81 12.19 -30.92 -20.31
CA LEU A 81 10.80 -30.79 -19.88
C LEU A 81 10.45 -29.36 -19.42
N ALA A 82 11.43 -28.61 -18.91
CA ALA A 82 11.24 -27.26 -18.39
C ALA A 82 10.60 -26.33 -19.43
N LYS A 83 11.04 -26.40 -20.68
CA LYS A 83 10.57 -25.51 -21.74
C LYS A 83 9.07 -25.66 -21.99
N LYS A 84 8.56 -26.91 -22.02
CA LYS A 84 7.14 -27.21 -22.17
C LYS A 84 6.31 -26.76 -20.96
N ILE A 85 6.79 -27.04 -19.74
CA ILE A 85 6.10 -26.69 -18.49
C ILE A 85 6.02 -25.16 -18.31
N ILE A 86 7.11 -24.45 -18.65
CA ILE A 86 7.17 -23.00 -18.59
C ILE A 86 6.21 -22.39 -19.63
N ASP A 87 6.19 -22.87 -20.88
CA ASP A 87 5.31 -22.33 -21.92
C ASP A 87 3.82 -22.53 -21.61
N GLU A 88 3.42 -23.70 -21.08
CA GLU A 88 2.03 -23.98 -20.68
C GLU A 88 1.53 -22.98 -19.62
N ARG A 89 2.42 -22.53 -18.72
CA ARG A 89 2.08 -21.59 -17.63
C ARG A 89 2.38 -20.13 -17.95
N SER A 90 3.25 -19.86 -18.92
CA SER A 90 3.60 -18.50 -19.35
C SER A 90 2.38 -17.72 -19.85
N ARG A 91 1.43 -18.42 -20.47
CA ARG A 91 0.15 -17.84 -20.92
C ARG A 91 -0.73 -17.39 -19.75
N GLU A 92 -0.81 -18.19 -18.69
CA GLU A 92 -1.56 -17.88 -17.46
C GLU A 92 -0.87 -16.78 -16.64
N PHE A 93 0.45 -16.83 -16.52
CA PHE A 93 1.25 -15.81 -15.85
C PHE A 93 1.18 -14.46 -16.57
N SER A 94 1.22 -14.46 -17.91
CA SER A 94 1.01 -13.24 -18.71
C SER A 94 -0.37 -12.65 -18.46
N ASN A 95 -1.41 -13.49 -18.29
CA ASN A 95 -2.74 -13.02 -17.88
C ASN A 95 -2.77 -12.46 -16.47
N VAL A 96 -2.06 -13.02 -15.49
CA VAL A 96 -1.99 -12.47 -14.11
C VAL A 96 -1.21 -11.16 -14.06
N LYS A 97 -0.08 -11.07 -14.77
CA LYS A 97 0.69 -9.83 -14.95
C LYS A 97 -0.14 -8.75 -15.63
N ARG A 98 -0.88 -9.15 -16.66
CA ARG A 98 -1.82 -8.31 -17.38
C ARG A 98 -2.95 -7.86 -16.48
N VAL A 99 -3.65 -8.75 -15.78
CA VAL A 99 -4.72 -8.42 -14.83
C VAL A 99 -4.19 -7.51 -13.71
N THR A 100 -3.01 -7.71 -13.16
CA THR A 100 -2.52 -6.83 -12.08
C THR A 100 -2.26 -5.39 -12.55
N LYS A 101 -1.89 -5.19 -13.82
CA LYS A 101 -1.53 -3.88 -14.39
C LYS A 101 -2.63 -3.26 -15.26
N GLU A 102 -3.46 -4.08 -15.89
CA GLU A 102 -4.59 -3.72 -16.74
C GLU A 102 -5.91 -3.74 -15.98
N PHE A 103 -6.10 -4.44 -14.86
CA PHE A 103 -7.43 -4.48 -14.20
C PHE A 103 -7.86 -3.11 -13.66
N GLU A 104 -6.92 -2.29 -13.23
CA GLU A 104 -7.18 -0.90 -12.84
C GLU A 104 -7.63 -0.05 -14.04
N THR A 105 -6.91 -0.15 -15.16
CA THR A 105 -7.23 0.59 -16.40
C THR A 105 -8.48 0.03 -17.09
N LEU A 106 -8.69 -1.29 -16.99
CA LEU A 106 -9.77 -2.05 -17.61
C LEU A 106 -11.08 -1.76 -16.89
N GLU A 107 -11.13 -1.84 -15.56
CA GLU A 107 -12.36 -1.50 -14.82
C GLU A 107 -12.73 -0.01 -14.99
N ARG A 108 -11.74 0.89 -15.03
CA ARG A 108 -11.96 2.31 -15.38
C ARG A 108 -12.45 2.49 -16.83
N SER A 109 -12.06 1.61 -17.76
CA SER A 109 -12.50 1.66 -19.16
C SER A 109 -13.94 1.15 -19.39
N ASN A 110 -14.66 0.75 -18.33
CA ASN A 110 -16.01 0.20 -18.37
C ASN A 110 -16.16 -0.90 -19.45
N PRO A 111 -15.53 -2.07 -19.25
CA PRO A 111 -15.46 -3.12 -20.27
C PRO A 111 -16.83 -3.76 -20.51
N LEU A 112 -17.76 -3.62 -19.56
CA LEU A 112 -19.16 -4.03 -19.70
C LEU A 112 -19.99 -3.06 -20.55
N LYS A 113 -19.49 -1.85 -20.86
CA LYS A 113 -20.24 -0.76 -21.51
C LYS A 113 -21.62 -0.54 -20.88
N THR A 114 -21.70 -0.72 -19.57
CA THR A 114 -22.93 -0.54 -18.81
C THR A 114 -23.21 0.95 -18.64
N GLU A 115 -24.49 1.34 -18.74
CA GLU A 115 -24.94 2.72 -18.50
C GLU A 115 -25.03 3.07 -17.00
N ASP A 116 -25.10 2.07 -16.13
CA ASP A 116 -25.05 2.23 -14.67
C ASP A 116 -23.62 2.54 -14.18
N ALA A 117 -23.34 3.83 -14.03
CA ALA A 117 -22.08 4.35 -13.52
C ALA A 117 -21.77 3.88 -12.09
N LEU A 118 -22.77 3.59 -11.25
CA LEU A 118 -22.54 3.12 -9.88
C LEU A 118 -22.01 1.70 -9.85
N LEU A 119 -22.46 0.86 -10.78
CA LEU A 119 -21.92 -0.49 -10.92
C LEU A 119 -20.43 -0.44 -11.31
N VAL A 120 -20.04 0.46 -12.22
CA VAL A 120 -18.64 0.66 -12.62
C VAL A 120 -17.80 1.09 -11.41
N ILE A 121 -18.26 2.08 -10.65
CA ILE A 121 -17.55 2.56 -9.45
C ILE A 121 -17.36 1.43 -8.44
N ARG A 122 -18.41 0.67 -8.12
CA ARG A 122 -18.31 -0.46 -7.18
C ARG A 122 -17.30 -1.51 -7.63
N ARG A 123 -17.20 -1.78 -8.93
CA ARG A 123 -16.22 -2.72 -9.48
C ARG A 123 -14.80 -2.20 -9.38
N VAL A 124 -14.57 -0.92 -9.68
CA VAL A 124 -13.25 -0.28 -9.51
C VAL A 124 -12.84 -0.26 -8.03
N VAL A 125 -13.75 0.07 -7.12
CA VAL A 125 -13.46 0.01 -5.67
C VAL A 125 -13.15 -1.41 -5.24
N LEU A 126 -13.92 -2.40 -5.70
CA LEU A 126 -13.64 -3.81 -5.41
C LEU A 126 -12.26 -4.23 -5.94
N ALA A 127 -11.86 -3.72 -7.11
CA ALA A 127 -10.55 -3.96 -7.67
C ALA A 127 -9.43 -3.41 -6.78
N TYR A 128 -9.57 -2.16 -6.31
CA TYR A 128 -8.65 -1.60 -5.33
C TYR A 128 -8.64 -2.42 -4.03
N GLU A 129 -9.79 -2.81 -3.49
CA GLU A 129 -9.87 -3.66 -2.29
C GLU A 129 -9.10 -4.97 -2.47
N GLN A 130 -9.25 -5.65 -3.61
CA GLN A 130 -8.48 -6.86 -3.90
C GLN A 130 -6.98 -6.55 -3.99
N CYS A 131 -6.59 -5.47 -4.67
CA CYS A 131 -5.19 -5.07 -4.77
C CYS A 131 -4.59 -4.73 -3.40
N LEU A 132 -5.33 -4.06 -2.52
CA LEU A 132 -4.88 -3.66 -1.18
C LEU A 132 -4.74 -4.84 -0.22
N LEU A 133 -5.52 -5.92 -0.39
CA LEU A 133 -5.26 -7.19 0.30
C LEU A 133 -3.89 -7.77 -0.07
N CYS A 134 -3.50 -7.58 -1.33
CA CYS A 134 -2.24 -8.09 -1.84
C CYS A 134 -1.05 -7.16 -1.48
N LEU A 135 -1.26 -5.86 -1.64
CA LEU A 135 -0.25 -4.80 -1.72
C LEU A 135 -0.44 -3.74 -0.63
N GLY A 136 -0.91 -4.13 0.56
CA GLY A 136 -1.28 -3.18 1.62
C GLY A 136 -0.16 -2.25 2.14
N TYR A 137 1.11 -2.55 1.88
CA TYR A 137 2.25 -1.69 2.27
C TYR A 137 2.64 -0.65 1.20
N HIS A 138 1.98 -0.64 0.05
CA HIS A 138 2.22 0.28 -1.06
C HIS A 138 1.34 1.53 -0.92
N ALA A 139 1.97 2.69 -0.65
CA ALA A 139 1.27 3.94 -0.35
C ALA A 139 0.56 4.55 -1.57
N ASP A 140 1.17 4.38 -2.73
CA ASP A 140 0.66 4.70 -4.05
C ASP A 140 -0.76 4.15 -4.26
N LEU A 141 -0.98 2.87 -3.99
CA LEU A 141 -2.29 2.24 -4.22
C LEU A 141 -3.38 2.74 -3.27
N TRP A 142 -3.04 3.00 -1.99
CA TRP A 142 -3.97 3.61 -1.06
C TRP A 142 -4.35 5.03 -1.50
N TYR A 143 -3.35 5.82 -1.92
CA TYR A 143 -3.57 7.17 -2.42
C TYR A 143 -4.44 7.18 -3.68
N GLU A 144 -4.15 6.32 -4.66
CA GLU A 144 -4.92 6.22 -5.90
C GLU A 144 -6.37 5.79 -5.67
N ALA A 145 -6.60 4.82 -4.77
CA ALA A 145 -7.94 4.37 -4.42
C ALA A 145 -8.76 5.48 -3.74
N CYS A 146 -8.15 6.23 -2.82
CA CYS A 146 -8.80 7.38 -2.19
C CYS A 146 -9.03 8.54 -3.18
N ALA A 147 -8.04 8.83 -4.04
CA ALA A 147 -8.14 9.87 -5.06
C ALA A 147 -9.22 9.56 -6.09
N TYR A 148 -9.41 8.27 -6.43
CA TYR A 148 -10.52 7.84 -7.27
C TYR A 148 -11.87 8.15 -6.63
N LEU A 149 -12.06 7.79 -5.35
CA LEU A 149 -13.29 8.08 -4.63
C LEU A 149 -13.56 9.59 -4.52
N ASP A 150 -12.53 10.39 -4.26
CA ASP A 150 -12.65 11.86 -4.22
C ASP A 150 -13.03 12.44 -5.60
N GLN A 151 -12.40 11.97 -6.68
CA GLN A 151 -12.76 12.37 -8.03
C GLN A 151 -14.22 12.00 -8.36
N THR A 152 -14.63 10.77 -8.07
CA THR A 152 -16.03 10.34 -8.30
C THR A 152 -17.02 11.15 -7.46
N SER A 153 -16.68 11.52 -6.23
CA SER A 153 -17.50 12.42 -5.43
C SER A 153 -17.72 13.78 -6.12
N ARG A 154 -16.65 14.40 -6.64
CA ARG A 154 -16.74 15.69 -7.35
C ARG A 154 -17.64 15.60 -8.58
N GLU A 155 -17.47 14.56 -9.38
CA GLU A 155 -18.30 14.33 -10.57
C GLU A 155 -19.79 14.15 -10.22
N TYR A 156 -20.13 13.48 -9.12
CA TYR A 156 -21.52 13.32 -8.68
C TYR A 156 -22.09 14.58 -8.02
N SER A 157 -21.25 15.37 -7.36
CA SER A 157 -21.63 16.68 -6.85
C SER A 157 -22.01 17.65 -7.99
N GLU A 158 -21.28 17.62 -9.11
CA GLU A 158 -21.58 18.41 -10.31
C GLU A 158 -22.88 17.96 -11.00
N LYS A 159 -23.16 16.65 -10.98
CA LYS A 159 -24.40 16.06 -11.51
C LYS A 159 -25.64 16.32 -10.64
N GLY A 160 -25.47 16.92 -9.45
CA GLY A 160 -26.55 17.30 -8.54
C GLY A 160 -26.94 16.25 -7.50
N ASP A 161 -26.25 15.10 -7.43
CA ASP A 161 -26.51 14.06 -6.43
C ASP A 161 -25.58 14.20 -5.21
N ALA A 162 -25.85 15.23 -4.40
CA ALA A 162 -25.03 15.59 -3.25
C ALA A 162 -24.99 14.50 -2.16
N GLN A 163 -26.06 13.70 -2.03
CA GLN A 163 -26.12 12.65 -1.01
C GLN A 163 -25.14 11.51 -1.32
N LEU A 164 -25.02 11.15 -2.60
CA LEU A 164 -24.14 10.09 -3.03
C LEU A 164 -22.67 10.53 -3.08
N ALA A 165 -22.42 11.77 -3.50
CA ALA A 165 -21.10 12.40 -3.40
C ALA A 165 -20.56 12.37 -1.97
N LYS A 166 -21.40 12.74 -0.98
CA LYS A 166 -21.03 12.67 0.43
C LYS A 166 -20.67 11.25 0.89
N ARG A 167 -21.41 10.22 0.44
CA ARG A 167 -21.09 8.82 0.77
C ARG A 167 -19.71 8.41 0.25
N PHE A 168 -19.35 8.80 -0.98
CA PHE A 168 -18.02 8.49 -1.52
C PHE A 168 -16.89 9.20 -0.76
N LEU A 169 -17.13 10.42 -0.26
CA LEU A 169 -16.16 11.10 0.63
C LEU A 169 -16.01 10.39 1.98
N ASP A 170 -17.12 9.90 2.55
CA ASP A 170 -17.08 9.13 3.80
C ASP A 170 -16.35 7.80 3.60
N ASP A 171 -16.60 7.11 2.48
CA ASP A 171 -15.89 5.88 2.11
C ASP A 171 -14.38 6.11 1.91
N ALA A 172 -13.98 7.23 1.28
CA ALA A 172 -12.58 7.61 1.14
C ALA A 172 -11.92 7.87 2.51
N ALA A 173 -12.64 8.52 3.44
CA ALA A 173 -12.14 8.74 4.80
C ALA A 173 -11.94 7.43 5.57
N ILE A 174 -12.88 6.48 5.42
CA ILE A 174 -12.77 5.13 6.00
C ILE A 174 -11.55 4.41 5.41
N LEU A 175 -11.31 4.55 4.11
CA LEU A 175 -10.19 3.91 3.44
C LEU A 175 -8.84 4.43 3.95
N TYR A 176 -8.69 5.75 4.09
CA TYR A 176 -7.52 6.36 4.72
C TYR A 176 -7.32 5.91 6.16
N GLU A 177 -8.39 5.93 6.97
CA GLU A 177 -8.29 5.54 8.38
C GLU A 177 -7.90 4.07 8.54
N ARG A 178 -8.42 3.20 7.66
CA ARG A 178 -8.01 1.80 7.59
C ARG A 178 -6.54 1.66 7.23
N ALA A 179 -6.04 2.43 6.26
CA ALA A 179 -4.63 2.42 5.89
C ALA A 179 -3.72 2.72 7.09
N LEU A 180 -4.06 3.76 7.86
CA LEU A 180 -3.30 4.21 9.01
C LEU A 180 -3.32 3.21 10.16
N GLN A 181 -4.45 2.56 10.43
CA GLN A 181 -4.56 1.59 11.52
C GLN A 181 -3.89 0.24 11.24
N THR A 182 -3.88 -0.19 9.97
CA THR A 182 -3.47 -1.55 9.58
C THR A 182 -2.00 -1.64 9.18
N TYR A 183 -1.62 -0.99 8.07
CA TYR A 183 -0.32 -1.19 7.41
C TYR A 183 0.60 0.04 7.50
N MET A 184 0.05 1.25 7.52
CA MET A 184 0.76 2.50 7.22
C MET A 184 0.93 3.44 8.42
N ARG A 185 1.03 2.89 9.63
CA ARG A 185 1.13 3.65 10.90
C ARG A 185 2.26 4.69 10.93
N SER A 186 3.38 4.41 10.27
CA SER A 186 4.55 5.29 10.23
C SER A 186 4.73 6.03 8.91
N ASN A 187 3.87 5.78 7.91
CA ASN A 187 4.05 6.33 6.57
C ASN A 187 3.56 7.78 6.51
N MET A 188 4.49 8.73 6.37
CA MET A 188 4.19 10.16 6.33
C MET A 188 3.31 10.57 5.14
N LEU A 189 3.45 9.91 3.97
CA LEU A 189 2.74 10.30 2.75
C LEU A 189 1.22 10.15 2.90
N ILE A 190 0.78 9.02 3.46
CA ILE A 190 -0.66 8.76 3.67
C ILE A 190 -1.23 9.69 4.73
N HIS A 191 -0.46 10.00 5.78
CA HIS A 191 -0.90 10.97 6.78
C HIS A 191 -1.10 12.35 6.16
N PHE A 192 -0.16 12.83 5.34
CA PHE A 192 -0.28 14.13 4.68
C PHE A 192 -1.45 14.17 3.68
N ALA A 193 -1.59 13.13 2.86
CA ALA A 193 -2.71 13.01 1.93
C ALA A 193 -4.06 13.00 2.67
N TYR A 194 -4.14 12.31 3.81
CA TYR A 194 -5.35 12.25 4.60
C TYR A 194 -5.66 13.57 5.31
N THR A 195 -4.65 14.27 5.81
CA THR A 195 -4.83 15.61 6.41
C THR A 195 -5.30 16.62 5.38
N ASP A 196 -4.73 16.62 4.18
CA ASP A 196 -5.13 17.53 3.11
C ASP A 196 -6.56 17.22 2.64
N PHE A 197 -6.95 15.95 2.64
CA PHE A 197 -8.32 15.52 2.34
C PHE A 197 -9.33 15.99 3.40
N GLU A 198 -9.02 15.86 4.70
CA GLU A 198 -9.92 16.36 5.77
C GLU A 198 -9.92 17.90 5.85
N GLU A 199 -8.82 18.58 5.50
CA GLU A 199 -8.75 20.05 5.35
C GLU A 199 -9.70 20.51 4.22
N GLN A 200 -9.73 19.83 3.08
CA GLN A 200 -10.68 20.12 1.98
C GLN A 200 -12.14 19.92 2.39
N ARG A 201 -12.41 19.00 3.32
CA ARG A 201 -13.75 18.78 3.90
C ARG A 201 -14.11 19.76 5.02
N LEU A 202 -13.21 20.69 5.35
CA LEU A 202 -13.33 21.63 6.48
C LEU A 202 -13.35 20.97 7.86
N ASN A 203 -12.88 19.72 7.97
CA ASN A 203 -12.78 18.98 9.23
C ASN A 203 -11.42 19.23 9.91
N ILE A 204 -11.19 20.48 10.32
CA ILE A 204 -9.88 20.94 10.82
C ILE A 204 -9.44 20.19 12.09
N ASP A 205 -10.38 19.90 13.01
CA ASP A 205 -10.07 19.17 14.24
C ASP A 205 -9.58 17.75 13.98
N LYS A 206 -10.13 17.11 12.94
CA LYS A 206 -9.73 15.76 12.54
C LYS A 206 -8.38 15.79 11.82
N ALA A 207 -8.12 16.78 10.97
CA ALA A 207 -6.79 16.98 10.37
C ALA A 207 -5.71 17.16 11.47
N ARG A 208 -6.02 17.94 12.50
CA ARG A 208 -5.12 18.13 13.66
C ARG A 208 -4.90 16.84 14.46
N SER A 209 -5.94 16.02 14.66
CA SER A 209 -5.79 14.74 15.36
C SER A 209 -4.89 13.77 14.60
N ILE A 210 -4.98 13.74 13.26
CA ILE A 210 -4.11 12.91 12.41
C ILE A 210 -2.63 13.35 12.52
N TYR A 211 -2.34 14.65 12.51
CA TYR A 211 -0.98 15.16 12.73
C TYR A 211 -0.47 14.81 14.14
N ASN A 212 -1.29 14.98 15.18
CA ASN A 212 -0.88 14.63 16.54
C ASN A 212 -0.59 13.12 16.68
N ARG A 213 -1.39 12.25 16.06
CA ARG A 213 -1.14 10.81 15.98
C ARG A 213 0.19 10.48 15.29
N LEU A 214 0.53 11.17 14.20
CA LEU A 214 1.81 10.97 13.51
C LEU A 214 3.01 11.40 14.38
N LEU A 215 2.84 12.45 15.17
CA LEU A 215 3.91 13.00 16.01
C LEU A 215 4.09 12.23 17.34
N ASP A 216 3.06 11.49 17.78
CA ASP A 216 3.15 10.68 18.99
C ASP A 216 4.18 9.55 18.84
N VAL A 217 5.16 9.56 19.74
CA VAL A 217 6.29 8.61 19.78
C VAL A 217 5.78 7.18 19.90
N ASN A 218 4.68 6.98 20.62
CA ASN A 218 4.14 5.65 20.93
C ASN A 218 3.34 5.05 19.77
N GLU A 219 2.72 5.88 18.93
CA GLU A 219 1.80 5.42 17.88
C GLU A 219 2.51 5.20 16.53
N ALA A 220 3.37 6.14 16.12
CA ALA A 220 3.97 6.11 14.79
C ALA A 220 5.40 5.50 14.76
N ASN A 221 6.10 5.45 15.89
CA ASN A 221 7.51 5.05 16.00
C ASN A 221 8.41 5.63 14.88
N LEU A 222 8.15 6.91 14.55
CA LEU A 222 8.81 7.61 13.47
C LEU A 222 10.25 7.99 13.89
N LYS A 223 11.24 7.57 13.09
CA LYS A 223 12.66 7.86 13.35
C LYS A 223 13.00 9.34 13.18
N ASP A 224 12.40 10.00 12.19
CA ASP A 224 12.60 11.42 11.91
C ASP A 224 11.25 12.13 11.74
N PRO A 225 10.78 12.89 12.75
CA PRO A 225 9.53 13.66 12.69
C PRO A 225 9.68 15.03 12.05
N THR A 226 10.88 15.43 11.59
CA THR A 226 11.17 16.79 11.14
C THR A 226 10.23 17.23 10.02
N LEU A 227 10.01 16.37 9.02
CA LEU A 227 9.11 16.67 7.91
C LEU A 227 7.64 16.78 8.39
N ALA A 228 7.24 15.91 9.31
CA ALA A 228 5.89 15.94 9.89
C ALA A 228 5.64 17.25 10.65
N TYR A 229 6.60 17.73 11.42
CA TYR A 229 6.52 19.04 12.09
C TYR A 229 6.47 20.21 11.11
N ILE A 230 7.26 20.17 10.03
CA ILE A 230 7.23 21.22 9.00
C ILE A 230 5.85 21.29 8.35
N GLN A 231 5.24 20.14 8.03
CA GLN A 231 3.90 20.12 7.43
C GLN A 231 2.81 20.53 8.43
N ALA A 232 2.87 20.05 9.68
CA ALA A 232 1.96 20.46 10.73
C ALA A 232 2.02 21.99 11.00
N MET A 233 3.23 22.56 10.99
CA MET A 233 3.42 24.01 11.14
C MET A 233 2.82 24.80 9.98
N ARG A 234 2.97 24.31 8.74
CA ARG A 234 2.35 24.91 7.55
C ARG A 234 0.82 24.83 7.61
N PHE A 235 0.28 23.69 8.05
CA PHE A 235 -1.15 23.48 8.26
C PHE A 235 -1.73 24.45 9.30
N GLU A 236 -1.18 24.48 10.52
CA GLU A 236 -1.68 25.36 11.59
C GLU A 236 -1.59 26.85 11.23
N ARG A 237 -0.58 27.23 10.42
CA ARG A 237 -0.49 28.61 9.90
C ARG A 237 -1.64 28.92 8.94
N ARG A 238 -2.05 27.98 8.08
CA ARG A 238 -3.15 28.18 7.12
C ARG A 238 -4.50 28.28 7.83
N THR A 239 -4.70 27.53 8.91
CA THR A 239 -5.98 27.45 9.61
C THR A 239 -6.13 28.51 10.71
N ASP A 240 -5.20 28.53 11.68
CA ASP A 240 -5.31 29.29 12.93
C ASP A 240 -4.29 30.45 13.02
N GLY A 241 -3.45 30.60 11.99
CA GLY A 241 -2.50 31.69 11.86
C GLY A 241 -1.18 31.49 12.62
N ILE A 242 -0.41 32.59 12.72
CA ILE A 242 1.01 32.52 13.12
C ILE A 242 1.23 32.06 14.56
N LYS A 243 0.32 32.38 15.48
CA LYS A 243 0.44 31.99 16.90
C LYS A 243 0.39 30.47 17.07
N SER A 244 -0.53 29.80 16.36
CA SER A 244 -0.64 28.33 16.39
C SER A 244 0.61 27.68 15.78
N ALA A 245 1.08 28.20 14.64
CA ALA A 245 2.30 27.71 14.00
C ALA A 245 3.55 27.79 14.92
N ARG A 246 3.70 28.89 15.68
CA ARG A 246 4.77 29.04 16.69
C ARG A 246 4.63 28.05 17.85
N ALA A 247 3.41 27.66 18.23
CA ALA A 247 3.19 26.65 19.25
C ALA A 247 3.67 25.26 18.79
N ILE A 248 3.44 24.90 17.52
CA ILE A 248 4.00 23.67 16.92
C ILE A 248 5.52 23.73 16.86
N PHE A 249 6.09 24.86 16.44
CA PHE A 249 7.54 25.04 16.43
C PHE A 249 8.15 24.88 17.82
N LYS A 250 7.50 25.44 18.87
CA LYS A 250 7.93 25.22 20.26
C LYS A 250 7.97 23.73 20.61
N ARG A 251 6.91 22.97 20.33
CA ARG A 251 6.85 21.52 20.55
C ARG A 251 7.94 20.77 19.79
N ALA A 252 8.20 21.16 18.54
CA ALA A 252 9.17 20.51 17.68
C ALA A 252 10.63 20.69 18.16
N ARG A 253 10.94 21.81 18.85
CA ARG A 253 12.25 22.04 19.49
C ARG A 253 12.47 21.20 20.75
N GLU A 254 11.38 20.84 21.43
CA GLU A 254 11.43 20.00 22.63
C GLU A 254 11.63 18.52 22.25
N ASP A 255 11.39 18.13 21.00
CA ASP A 255 11.63 16.77 20.50
C ASP A 255 13.09 16.58 20.07
N THR A 256 13.77 15.66 20.76
CA THR A 256 15.17 15.28 20.50
C THR A 256 15.43 14.64 19.14
N ARG A 257 14.39 14.16 18.43
CA ARG A 257 14.50 13.51 17.11
C ARG A 257 14.57 14.51 15.95
N THR A 258 14.30 15.78 16.21
CA THR A 258 14.14 16.82 15.19
C THR A 258 15.48 17.29 14.63
N ASN A 259 15.54 17.43 13.31
CA ASN A 259 16.71 17.89 12.55
C ASN A 259 16.68 19.41 12.26
N HIS A 260 17.83 19.94 11.82
CA HIS A 260 18.04 21.36 11.51
C HIS A 260 17.08 21.94 10.45
N GLN A 261 16.50 21.10 9.59
CA GLN A 261 15.57 21.52 8.53
C GLN A 261 14.33 22.24 9.09
N LEU A 262 13.91 21.91 10.31
CA LEU A 262 12.82 22.61 10.99
C LEU A 262 13.09 24.11 11.12
N TYR A 263 14.30 24.47 11.58
CA TYR A 263 14.67 25.85 11.84
C TYR A 263 14.70 26.67 10.55
N VAL A 264 15.22 26.09 9.47
CA VAL A 264 15.21 26.71 8.14
C VAL A 264 13.77 26.94 7.66
N ALA A 265 12.90 25.94 7.81
CA ALA A 265 11.51 26.06 7.41
C ALA A 265 10.74 27.11 8.23
N ALA A 266 11.01 27.21 9.53
CA ALA A 266 10.39 28.19 10.42
C ALA A 266 10.83 29.63 10.09
N ALA A 267 12.14 29.84 9.87
CA ALA A 267 12.71 31.12 9.45
C ALA A 267 12.11 31.61 8.13
N LEU A 268 12.08 30.75 7.10
CA LEU A 268 11.48 31.08 5.81
C LEU A 268 9.98 31.37 5.92
N MET A 269 9.27 30.66 6.80
CA MET A 269 7.85 30.88 7.02
C MET A 269 7.59 32.26 7.63
N GLU A 270 8.36 32.68 8.65
CA GLU A 270 8.27 34.02 9.23
C GLU A 270 8.66 35.08 8.18
N TYR A 271 9.82 34.95 7.53
CA TYR A 271 10.28 35.90 6.52
C TYR A 271 9.25 36.17 5.42
N TYR A 272 8.71 35.12 4.79
CA TYR A 272 7.79 35.29 3.66
C TYR A 272 6.36 35.63 4.08
N CYS A 273 5.91 35.21 5.28
CA CYS A 273 4.51 35.40 5.68
C CYS A 273 4.30 36.60 6.61
N THR A 274 5.21 36.87 7.55
CA THR A 274 5.10 38.01 8.49
C THR A 274 5.89 39.23 8.02
N LYS A 275 6.79 39.08 7.03
CA LYS A 275 7.67 40.14 6.50
C LYS A 275 8.52 40.82 7.57
N ASP A 276 8.73 40.15 8.70
CA ASP A 276 9.53 40.66 9.81
C ASP A 276 10.95 40.12 9.72
N ASN A 277 11.88 40.97 9.29
CA ASN A 277 13.28 40.61 9.10
C ASN A 277 14.03 40.37 10.43
N ASN A 278 13.48 40.77 11.57
CA ASN A 278 14.13 40.60 12.87
C ASN A 278 13.80 39.26 13.53
N ILE A 279 12.72 38.61 13.10
CA ILE A 279 12.25 37.32 13.65
C ILE A 279 12.75 36.15 12.79
N ALA A 280 13.01 36.40 11.50
CA ALA A 280 13.49 35.43 10.52
C ALA A 280 14.94 34.97 10.74
#